data_AF-A0A8U1BVT6-F1
#
_entry.id   AF-A0A8U1BVT6-F1
#
_cell.length_a   1.000
_cell.length_b   1.000
_cell.length_c   1.000
_cell.angle_alpha   90.00
_cell.angle_beta   90.00
_cell.angle_gamma   90.00
#
_symmetry.space_group_name_H-M   'P 1'
#
loop_
_entity.id
_entity.type
_entity.pdbx_description
1 polymer ?
#
loop_
_entity_poly.entity_id
_entity_poly.type
_entity_poly.pdbx_seq_one_letter_code
_entity_poly.pdbx_strand_id
1 'polypeptide(L)'
;MMEEISITVAYDAHVINQICEEDILASLVALSKPPKPVPTKKLKKFEKEYQTLRESQLQQEDPIDRYQRENRRLQEASMRLEQENDDLAHELVTSKIALRTDLDQAEDKADVLNKELLCTKQRLVETEEEKRRQAEETAQIKEVFRRELEKAESEIKKTTTIITEYKQICSHLSTRLEKQQAATKEELDIIKSKVMACERCREVFSKEGPLQMYAPSRDNRNSELDEEKDSLKSQLRELELELAQTKLQLVEAKCKIQELEHQRGVLMNEIQAAKNSWFSKTLGSLKSSTGSTSQPPSSPKDGPP
;
A
#
# COMPACT_ATOMS: atom_id res chain seq x y z
N MET A 1 -9.06 -1.01 -39.53
CA MET A 1 -8.87 -1.97 -40.63
C MET A 1 -10.01 -1.98 -41.67
N MET A 2 -11.28 -1.71 -41.34
CA MET A 2 -12.33 -1.59 -42.38
C MET A 2 -12.38 -0.21 -43.09
N GLU A 3 -11.98 0.88 -42.42
CA GLU A 3 -12.02 2.23 -43.02
C GLU A 3 -10.91 2.47 -44.05
N GLU A 4 -9.71 1.94 -43.84
CA GLU A 4 -8.57 2.09 -44.78
C GLU A 4 -8.79 1.33 -46.10
N ILE A 5 -9.49 0.20 -46.06
CA ILE A 5 -9.85 -0.58 -47.26
C ILE A 5 -10.86 0.20 -48.12
N SER A 6 -11.78 0.93 -47.50
CA SER A 6 -12.81 1.72 -48.20
C SER A 6 -12.22 2.90 -48.99
N ILE A 7 -11.23 3.60 -48.42
CA ILE A 7 -10.59 4.74 -49.05
C ILE A 7 -9.75 4.32 -50.26
N THR A 8 -9.03 3.20 -50.13
CA THR A 8 -8.17 2.69 -51.21
C THR A 8 -8.99 2.23 -52.43
N VAL A 9 -10.10 1.52 -52.19
CA VAL A 9 -11.02 1.08 -53.25
C VAL A 9 -11.72 2.25 -53.94
N ALA A 10 -12.06 3.32 -53.21
CA ALA A 10 -12.63 4.53 -53.80
C ALA A 10 -11.63 5.29 -54.68
N TYR A 11 -10.35 5.29 -54.30
CA TYR A 11 -9.29 5.95 -55.08
C TYR A 11 -9.02 5.20 -56.40
N ASP A 12 -8.93 3.87 -56.35
CA ASP A 12 -8.72 3.05 -57.55
C ASP A 12 -9.90 3.13 -58.53
N ALA A 13 -11.14 3.19 -58.01
CA ALA A 13 -12.33 3.39 -58.83
C ALA A 13 -12.35 4.78 -59.51
N HIS A 14 -11.83 5.81 -58.84
CA HIS A 14 -11.74 7.16 -59.40
C HIS A 14 -10.70 7.23 -60.53
N VAL A 15 -9.53 6.63 -60.34
CA VAL A 15 -8.46 6.60 -61.35
C VAL A 15 -8.90 5.83 -62.60
N ILE A 16 -9.57 4.69 -62.45
CA ILE A 16 -10.07 3.91 -63.58
C ILE A 16 -11.16 4.66 -64.36
N ASN A 17 -12.07 5.36 -63.67
CA ASN A 17 -13.07 6.19 -64.34
C ASN A 17 -12.44 7.37 -65.09
N GLN A 18 -11.41 7.99 -64.52
CA GLN A 18 -10.74 9.13 -65.14
C GLN A 18 -10.01 8.74 -66.44
N ILE A 19 -9.38 7.56 -66.45
CA ILE A 19 -8.73 7.01 -67.66
C ILE A 19 -9.77 6.68 -68.74
N CYS A 20 -10.91 6.10 -68.36
CA CYS A 20 -12.01 5.82 -69.31
C CYS A 20 -12.61 7.11 -69.90
N GLU A 21 -12.77 8.17 -69.11
CA GLU A 21 -13.30 9.45 -69.60
C GLU A 21 -12.34 10.13 -70.59
N GLU A 22 -11.04 10.06 -70.34
CA GLU A 22 -10.03 10.59 -71.26
C GLU A 22 -10.01 9.84 -72.61
N ASP A 23 -10.12 8.51 -72.59
CA ASP A 23 -10.18 7.71 -73.82
C ASP A 23 -11.47 7.95 -74.61
N ILE A 24 -12.61 8.14 -73.92
CA ILE A 24 -13.88 8.50 -74.56
C ILE A 24 -13.77 9.90 -75.20
N LEU A 25 -13.17 10.87 -74.51
CA LEU A 25 -12.93 12.21 -75.03
C LEU A 25 -12.00 12.20 -76.23
N ALA A 26 -10.91 11.44 -76.18
CA ALA A 26 -9.97 11.28 -77.29
C ALA A 26 -10.65 10.66 -78.52
N SER A 27 -11.52 9.67 -78.31
CA SER A 27 -12.27 9.03 -79.39
C SER A 27 -13.35 9.95 -79.99
N LEU A 28 -14.01 10.77 -79.18
CA LEU A 28 -14.96 11.79 -79.64
C LEU A 28 -14.27 12.89 -80.48
N VAL A 29 -13.08 13.30 -80.08
CA VAL A 29 -12.27 14.28 -80.81
C VAL A 29 -11.80 13.69 -82.14
N ALA A 30 -11.38 12.42 -82.17
CA ALA A 30 -10.96 11.73 -83.39
C ALA A 30 -12.09 11.54 -84.42
N LEU A 31 -13.34 11.39 -83.96
CA LEU A 31 -14.53 11.28 -84.82
C LEU A 31 -15.07 12.64 -85.28
N SER A 32 -14.62 13.75 -84.68
CA SER A 32 -15.05 15.09 -85.06
C SER A 32 -14.40 15.50 -86.40
N LYS A 33 -15.21 15.51 -87.47
CA LYS A 33 -14.80 16.07 -88.76
C LYS A 33 -14.40 17.53 -88.56
N PRO A 34 -13.32 18.03 -89.19
CA PRO A 34 -12.90 19.42 -89.03
C PRO A 34 -14.08 20.35 -89.37
N PRO A 35 -14.40 21.33 -88.51
CA PRO A 35 -15.51 22.22 -88.76
C PRO A 35 -15.26 22.90 -90.10
N LYS A 36 -16.19 22.74 -91.05
CA LYS A 36 -16.17 23.50 -92.31
C LYS A 36 -16.03 24.97 -91.90
N PRO A 37 -15.00 25.70 -92.37
CA PRO A 37 -14.76 27.06 -91.93
C PRO A 37 -16.01 27.88 -92.26
N VAL A 38 -16.74 28.28 -91.22
CA VAL A 38 -17.87 29.20 -91.35
C VAL A 38 -17.27 30.47 -91.96
N PRO A 39 -17.74 30.93 -93.13
CA PRO A 39 -17.16 32.09 -93.78
C PRO A 39 -17.15 33.26 -92.78
N THR A 40 -15.96 33.70 -92.37
CA THR A 40 -15.76 34.70 -91.31
C THR A 40 -16.51 36.00 -91.58
N LYS A 41 -16.75 36.32 -92.85
CA LYS A 41 -17.59 37.45 -93.28
C LYS A 41 -19.08 37.27 -92.92
N LYS A 42 -19.62 36.05 -93.04
CA LYS A 42 -21.00 35.74 -92.62
C LYS A 42 -21.09 35.72 -91.10
N LEU A 43 -20.10 35.15 -90.41
CA LEU A 43 -20.06 35.13 -88.94
C LEU A 43 -20.05 36.56 -88.37
N LYS A 44 -19.17 37.44 -88.88
CA LYS A 44 -19.13 38.86 -88.48
C LYS A 44 -20.42 39.61 -88.80
N LYS A 45 -21.09 39.25 -89.89
CA LYS A 45 -22.39 39.83 -90.25
C LYS A 45 -23.47 39.38 -89.27
N PHE A 46 -23.55 38.10 -88.94
CA PHE A 46 -24.49 37.58 -87.95
C PHE A 46 -24.21 38.09 -86.54
N GLU A 47 -22.95 38.20 -86.15
CA GLU A 47 -22.52 38.82 -84.89
C GLU A 47 -22.98 40.28 -84.82
N LYS A 48 -22.73 41.06 -85.87
CA LYS A 48 -23.16 42.44 -85.95
C LYS A 48 -24.69 42.58 -85.97
N GLU A 49 -25.40 41.76 -86.73
CA GLU A 49 -26.87 41.73 -86.76
C GLU A 49 -27.45 41.33 -85.40
N TYR A 50 -26.83 40.36 -84.72
CA TYR A 50 -27.20 39.97 -83.35
C TYR A 50 -26.94 41.09 -82.34
N GLN A 51 -25.81 41.79 -82.45
CA GLN A 51 -25.49 42.97 -81.64
C GLN A 51 -26.54 44.06 -81.85
N THR A 52 -26.83 44.41 -83.11
CA THR A 52 -27.81 45.46 -83.45
C THR A 52 -29.23 45.06 -83.04
N LEU A 53 -29.61 43.80 -83.19
CA LEU A 53 -30.91 43.31 -82.71
C LEU A 53 -31.01 43.40 -81.19
N ARG A 54 -29.95 43.05 -80.46
CA ARG A 54 -29.89 43.13 -79.01
C ARG A 54 -29.92 44.58 -78.52
N GLU A 55 -29.21 45.48 -79.19
CA GLU A 55 -29.21 46.93 -78.92
C GLU A 55 -30.57 47.56 -79.22
N SER A 56 -31.21 47.17 -80.33
CA SER A 56 -32.57 47.61 -80.68
C SER A 56 -33.62 47.08 -79.70
N GLN A 57 -33.48 45.84 -79.22
CA GLN A 57 -34.35 45.28 -78.18
C GLN A 57 -34.17 46.03 -76.86
N LEU A 58 -32.94 46.40 -76.49
CA LEU A 58 -32.66 47.22 -75.31
C LEU A 58 -33.22 48.65 -75.42
N GLN A 59 -33.26 49.22 -76.63
CA GLN A 59 -33.83 50.54 -76.90
C GLN A 59 -35.36 50.54 -76.98
N GLN A 60 -35.98 49.39 -77.28
CA GLN A 60 -37.44 49.22 -77.28
C GLN A 60 -38.02 48.88 -75.89
N GLU A 61 -37.19 48.38 -74.97
CA GLU A 61 -37.62 48.07 -73.62
C GLU A 61 -37.97 49.36 -72.85
N ASP A 62 -39.15 49.40 -72.23
CA ASP A 62 -39.58 50.55 -71.42
C ASP A 62 -38.55 50.79 -70.30
N PRO A 63 -37.93 51.98 -70.22
CA PRO A 63 -37.00 52.31 -69.14
C PRO A 63 -37.55 51.98 -67.76
N ILE A 64 -38.86 52.15 -67.54
CA ILE A 64 -39.54 51.85 -66.27
C ILE A 64 -39.49 50.35 -65.98
N ASP A 65 -39.82 49.49 -66.94
CA ASP A 65 -39.83 48.03 -66.77
C ASP A 65 -38.43 47.49 -66.46
N ARG A 66 -37.41 48.04 -67.13
CA ARG A 66 -36.01 47.69 -66.84
C ARG A 66 -35.62 48.04 -65.41
N TYR A 67 -35.91 49.26 -64.96
CA TYR A 67 -35.60 49.68 -63.59
C TYR A 67 -36.40 48.89 -62.55
N GLN A 68 -37.66 48.54 -62.82
CA GLN A 68 -38.45 47.70 -61.93
C GLN A 68 -37.87 46.29 -61.77
N ARG A 69 -37.41 45.68 -62.87
CA ARG A 69 -36.76 44.36 -62.83
C ARG A 69 -35.45 44.39 -62.05
N GLU A 70 -34.63 45.42 -62.28
CA GLU A 70 -33.36 45.58 -61.55
C GLU A 70 -33.60 45.85 -60.06
N ASN A 71 -34.58 46.70 -59.73
CA ASN A 71 -34.94 46.97 -58.33
C ASN A 71 -35.43 45.70 -57.63
N ARG A 72 -36.26 44.88 -58.31
CA ARG A 72 -36.68 43.58 -57.77
C ARG A 72 -35.48 42.66 -57.52
N ARG A 73 -34.54 42.58 -58.47
CA ARG A 73 -33.33 41.77 -58.31
C ARG A 73 -32.46 42.24 -57.14
N LEU A 74 -32.30 43.55 -56.98
CA LEU A 74 -31.56 44.14 -55.87
C LEU A 74 -32.26 43.90 -54.53
N GLN A 75 -33.58 43.97 -54.49
CA GLN A 75 -34.37 43.64 -53.29
C GLN A 75 -34.23 42.17 -52.90
N GLU A 76 -34.31 41.25 -53.87
CA GLU A 76 -34.08 39.82 -53.65
C GLU A 76 -32.65 39.54 -53.13
N ALA A 77 -31.64 40.21 -53.71
CA ALA A 77 -30.27 40.10 -53.25
C ALA A 77 -30.06 40.68 -51.83
N SER A 78 -30.69 41.81 -51.51
CA SER A 78 -30.65 42.40 -50.15
C SER A 78 -31.25 41.44 -49.13
N MET A 79 -32.44 40.89 -49.43
CA MET A 79 -33.13 39.96 -48.54
C MET A 79 -32.30 38.69 -48.29
N ARG A 80 -31.63 38.17 -49.33
CA ARG A 80 -30.72 37.03 -49.18
C ARG A 80 -29.51 37.37 -48.30
N LEU A 81 -28.89 38.53 -48.53
CA LEU A 81 -27.73 38.96 -47.73
C LEU A 81 -28.11 39.25 -46.28
N GLU A 82 -29.30 39.79 -46.04
CA GLU A 82 -29.86 39.98 -44.69
C GLU A 82 -30.04 38.62 -43.99
N GLN A 83 -30.62 37.63 -44.68
CA GLN A 83 -30.77 36.29 -44.13
C GLN A 83 -29.41 35.62 -43.85
N GLU A 84 -28.46 35.68 -44.78
CA GLU A 84 -27.10 35.14 -44.57
C GLU A 84 -26.40 35.86 -43.40
N ASN A 85 -26.63 37.16 -43.22
CA ASN A 85 -26.09 37.91 -42.08
C ASN A 85 -26.70 37.45 -40.75
N ASP A 86 -28.02 37.27 -40.70
CA ASP A 86 -28.73 36.79 -39.52
C ASP A 86 -28.28 35.37 -39.14
N ASP A 87 -28.14 34.48 -40.13
CA ASP A 87 -27.65 33.11 -39.92
C ASP A 87 -26.22 33.13 -39.35
N LEU A 88 -25.32 33.92 -39.95
CA LEU A 88 -23.95 34.07 -39.44
C LEU A 88 -23.89 34.68 -38.03
N ALA A 89 -24.77 35.64 -37.73
CA ALA A 89 -24.87 36.23 -36.40
C ALA A 89 -25.34 35.19 -35.38
N HIS A 90 -26.34 34.37 -35.73
CA HIS A 90 -26.82 33.28 -34.89
C HIS A 90 -25.76 32.20 -34.66
N GLU A 91 -25.05 31.76 -35.69
CA GLU A 91 -23.94 30.80 -35.57
C GLU A 91 -22.83 31.35 -34.68
N LEU A 92 -22.43 32.62 -34.87
CA LEU A 92 -21.39 33.26 -34.07
C LEU A 92 -21.78 33.34 -32.59
N VAL A 93 -23.02 33.74 -32.29
CA VAL A 93 -23.52 33.80 -30.91
C VAL A 93 -23.56 32.41 -30.30
N THR A 94 -24.04 31.41 -31.04
CA THR A 94 -24.14 30.02 -30.57
C THR A 94 -22.75 29.45 -30.28
N SER A 95 -21.81 29.60 -31.21
CA SER A 95 -20.42 29.15 -31.04
C SER A 95 -19.74 29.87 -29.87
N LYS A 96 -19.96 31.18 -29.72
CA LYS A 96 -19.42 31.96 -28.60
C LYS A 96 -19.95 31.51 -27.25
N ILE A 97 -21.23 31.16 -27.15
CA ILE A 97 -21.80 30.62 -25.90
C ILE A 97 -21.19 29.25 -25.60
N ALA A 98 -21.12 28.36 -26.59
CA ALA A 98 -20.52 27.03 -26.43
C ALA A 98 -19.06 27.12 -25.95
N LEU A 99 -18.23 27.95 -26.59
CA LEU A 99 -16.83 28.13 -26.21
C LEU A 99 -16.66 28.71 -24.80
N ARG A 100 -17.56 29.59 -24.36
CA ARG A 100 -17.55 30.09 -22.97
C ARG A 100 -17.89 28.99 -21.98
N THR A 101 -18.92 28.20 -22.27
CA THR A 101 -19.28 27.04 -21.44
C THR A 101 -18.14 26.02 -21.37
N ASP A 102 -17.46 25.76 -22.48
CA ASP A 102 -16.31 24.85 -22.49
C ASP A 102 -15.11 25.41 -21.70
N LEU A 103 -14.88 26.73 -21.77
CA LEU A 103 -13.86 27.40 -20.98
C LEU A 103 -14.17 27.33 -19.48
N ASP A 104 -15.39 27.67 -19.08
CA ASP A 104 -15.84 27.59 -17.67
C ASP A 104 -15.66 26.16 -17.13
N GLN A 105 -16.05 25.14 -17.93
CA GLN A 105 -15.84 23.74 -17.55
C GLN A 105 -14.36 23.34 -17.44
N ALA A 106 -13.50 23.89 -18.30
CA ALA A 106 -12.07 23.62 -18.25
C ALA A 106 -11.43 24.26 -17.02
N GLU A 107 -11.84 25.48 -16.66
CA GLU A 107 -11.41 26.19 -15.46
C GLU A 107 -11.84 25.43 -14.18
N ASP A 108 -13.11 25.02 -14.08
CA ASP A 108 -13.61 24.22 -12.96
C ASP A 108 -12.82 22.91 -12.80
N LYS A 109 -12.53 22.22 -13.90
CA LYS A 109 -11.73 20.99 -13.88
C LYS A 109 -10.30 21.26 -13.42
N ALA A 110 -9.68 22.34 -13.87
CA ALA A 110 -8.34 22.72 -13.45
C ALA A 110 -8.30 22.99 -11.93
N ASP A 111 -9.31 23.68 -11.40
CA ASP A 111 -9.44 23.96 -9.97
C ASP A 111 -9.64 22.70 -9.13
N VAL A 112 -10.47 21.77 -9.59
CA VAL A 112 -10.66 20.46 -8.94
C VAL A 112 -9.35 19.68 -8.93
N LEU A 113 -8.68 19.55 -10.08
CA LEU A 113 -7.40 18.84 -10.18
C LEU A 113 -6.32 19.47 -9.30
N ASN A 114 -6.27 20.81 -9.21
CA ASN A 114 -5.31 21.50 -8.35
C ASN A 114 -5.58 21.22 -6.85
N LYS A 115 -6.85 21.19 -6.43
CA LYS A 115 -7.24 20.80 -5.06
C LYS A 115 -6.88 19.36 -4.75
N GLU A 116 -7.16 18.43 -5.66
CA GLU A 116 -6.81 17.01 -5.52
C GLU A 116 -5.29 16.79 -5.47
N LEU A 117 -4.54 17.51 -6.30
CA LEU A 117 -3.08 17.48 -6.30
C LEU A 117 -2.53 17.96 -4.94
N LEU A 118 -3.04 19.06 -4.40
CA LEU A 118 -2.63 19.57 -3.10
C LEU A 118 -2.94 18.57 -1.97
N CYS A 119 -4.16 18.01 -1.97
CA CYS A 119 -4.57 16.98 -1.01
C CYS A 119 -3.66 15.73 -1.09
N THR A 120 -3.34 15.29 -2.30
CA THR A 120 -2.46 14.14 -2.52
C THR A 120 -1.03 14.42 -2.06
N LYS A 121 -0.51 15.63 -2.32
CA LYS A 121 0.81 16.06 -1.83
C LYS A 121 0.86 16.09 -0.30
N GLN A 122 -0.17 16.63 0.35
CA GLN A 122 -0.25 16.66 1.81
C GLN A 122 -0.24 15.24 2.40
N ARG A 123 -1.07 14.34 1.86
CA ARG A 123 -1.11 12.93 2.28
C ARG A 123 0.22 12.21 2.05
N LEU A 124 0.94 12.53 0.97
CA LEU A 124 2.26 11.97 0.69
C LEU A 124 3.26 12.38 1.80
N VAL A 125 3.31 13.66 2.14
CA VAL A 125 4.18 14.18 3.21
C VAL A 125 3.88 13.49 4.55
N GLU A 126 2.60 13.41 4.94
CA GLU A 126 2.19 12.72 6.16
C GLU A 126 2.61 11.24 6.18
N THR A 127 2.49 10.56 5.04
CA THR A 127 2.89 9.16 4.90
C THR A 127 4.41 8.99 4.98
N GLU A 128 5.17 9.91 4.40
CA GLU A 128 6.64 9.91 4.46
C GLU A 128 7.14 10.18 5.88
N GLU A 129 6.52 11.12 6.60
CA GLU A 129 6.83 11.41 7.99
C GLU A 129 6.52 10.23 8.92
N GLU A 130 5.38 9.56 8.73
CA GLU A 130 5.01 8.36 9.47
C GLU A 130 5.99 7.21 9.18
N LYS A 131 6.37 7.00 7.92
CA LYS A 131 7.39 6.01 7.54
C LYS A 131 8.73 6.32 8.21
N ARG A 132 9.13 7.59 8.28
CA ARG A 132 10.35 8.02 8.98
C ARG A 132 10.27 7.68 10.47
N ARG A 133 9.14 8.01 11.12
CA ARG A 133 8.90 7.69 12.54
C ARG A 133 8.99 6.18 12.81
N GLN A 134 8.33 5.36 12.00
CA GLN A 134 8.38 3.90 12.11
C GLN A 134 9.79 3.34 11.90
N ALA A 135 10.57 3.92 10.99
CA ALA A 135 11.96 3.54 10.78
C ALA A 135 12.84 3.85 12.01
N GLU A 136 12.62 5.01 12.65
CA GLU A 136 13.29 5.40 13.89
C GLU A 136 12.92 4.49 15.06
N GLU A 137 11.64 4.19 15.25
CA GLU A 137 11.18 3.23 16.26
C GLU A 137 11.75 1.84 16.04
N THR A 138 11.76 1.37 14.78
CA THR A 138 12.37 0.08 14.41
C THR A 138 13.87 0.07 14.72
N ALA A 139 14.58 1.16 14.45
CA ALA A 139 16.01 1.28 14.74
C ALA A 139 16.27 1.25 16.26
N GLN A 140 15.47 1.96 17.05
CA GLN A 140 15.55 1.96 18.51
C GLN A 140 15.29 0.56 19.08
N ILE A 141 14.25 -0.12 18.61
CA ILE A 141 13.91 -1.49 19.03
C ILE A 141 15.06 -2.44 18.71
N LYS A 142 15.60 -2.41 17.48
CA LYS A 142 16.76 -3.23 17.09
C LYS A 142 17.96 -2.99 17.99
N GLU A 143 18.22 -1.73 18.33
CA GLU A 143 19.33 -1.36 19.20
C GLU A 143 19.12 -1.84 20.65
N VAL A 144 17.91 -1.77 21.18
CA VAL A 144 17.58 -2.35 22.49
C VAL A 144 17.77 -3.86 22.48
N PHE A 145 17.23 -4.56 21.46
CA PHE A 145 17.42 -6.01 21.32
C PHE A 145 18.90 -6.38 21.23
N ARG A 146 19.71 -5.63 20.47
CA ARG A 146 21.16 -5.86 20.36
C ARG A 146 21.83 -5.74 21.73
N ARG A 147 21.53 -4.69 22.50
CA ARG A 147 22.10 -4.47 23.84
C ARG A 147 21.74 -5.59 24.82
N GLU A 148 20.48 -6.02 24.84
CA GLU A 148 20.04 -7.12 25.71
C GLU A 148 20.67 -8.45 25.32
N LEU A 149 20.85 -8.71 24.01
CA LEU A 149 21.56 -9.89 23.52
C LEU A 149 23.02 -9.89 24.01
N GLU A 150 23.75 -8.79 23.82
CA GLU A 150 25.14 -8.66 24.26
C GLU A 150 25.30 -8.81 25.78
N LYS A 151 24.34 -8.27 26.54
CA LYS A 151 24.30 -8.43 28.00
C LYS A 151 24.13 -9.89 28.39
N ALA A 152 23.14 -10.59 27.82
CA ALA A 152 22.90 -12.01 28.09
C ALA A 152 24.12 -12.87 27.70
N GLU A 153 24.73 -12.60 26.55
CA GLU A 153 25.98 -13.28 26.15
C GLU A 153 27.12 -13.04 27.14
N SER A 154 27.25 -11.83 27.67
CA SER A 154 28.26 -11.51 28.69
C SER A 154 28.00 -12.25 30.01
N GLU A 155 26.75 -12.39 30.42
CA GLU A 155 26.34 -13.11 31.62
C GLU A 155 26.56 -14.62 31.46
N ILE A 156 26.25 -15.18 30.29
CA ILE A 156 26.55 -16.57 29.96
C ILE A 156 28.06 -16.84 30.03
N LYS A 157 28.89 -15.95 29.46
CA LYS A 157 30.36 -16.06 29.52
C LYS A 157 30.88 -16.03 30.96
N LYS A 158 30.38 -15.11 31.79
CA LYS A 158 30.72 -15.03 33.21
C LYS A 158 30.34 -16.32 33.94
N THR A 159 29.10 -16.78 33.76
CA THR A 159 28.59 -17.99 34.41
C THR A 159 29.37 -19.22 33.97
N THR A 160 29.72 -19.32 32.69
CA THR A 160 30.55 -20.41 32.16
C THR A 160 31.95 -20.38 32.77
N THR A 161 32.56 -19.21 32.92
CA THR A 161 33.86 -19.04 33.58
C THR A 161 33.80 -19.52 35.04
N ILE A 162 32.78 -19.07 35.79
CA ILE A 162 32.56 -19.52 37.18
C ILE A 162 32.38 -21.04 37.26
N ILE A 163 31.61 -21.63 36.34
CA ILE A 163 31.41 -23.09 36.29
C ILE A 163 32.73 -23.80 36.01
N THR A 164 33.57 -23.29 35.10
CA THR A 164 34.88 -23.90 34.81
C THR A 164 35.82 -23.84 36.01
N GLU A 165 35.88 -22.70 36.71
CA GLU A 165 36.67 -22.53 37.92
C GLU A 165 36.18 -23.43 39.06
N TYR A 166 34.87 -23.50 39.27
CA TYR A 166 34.26 -24.39 40.26
C TYR A 166 34.63 -25.86 40.00
N LYS A 167 34.49 -26.32 38.74
CA LYS A 167 34.90 -27.68 38.34
C LYS A 167 36.39 -27.93 38.59
N GLN A 168 37.24 -26.94 38.34
CA GLN A 168 38.67 -27.04 38.61
C GLN A 168 38.97 -27.18 40.10
N ILE A 169 38.29 -26.41 40.96
CA ILE A 169 38.41 -26.52 42.42
C ILE A 169 37.96 -27.91 42.89
N CYS A 170 36.81 -28.41 42.41
CA CYS A 170 36.33 -29.75 42.74
C CYS A 170 37.35 -30.83 42.36
N SER A 171 37.88 -30.78 41.12
CA SER A 171 38.91 -31.72 40.67
C SER A 171 40.17 -31.66 41.55
N HIS A 172 40.64 -30.46 41.90
CA HIS A 172 41.80 -30.27 42.76
C HIS A 172 41.57 -30.84 44.18
N LEU A 173 40.40 -30.59 44.76
CA LEU A 173 40.02 -31.14 46.07
C LEU A 173 39.92 -32.66 46.05
N SER A 174 39.31 -33.26 45.02
CA SER A 174 39.25 -34.71 44.84
C SER A 174 40.64 -35.32 44.76
N THR A 175 41.54 -34.77 43.93
CA THR A 175 42.92 -35.25 43.85
C THR A 175 43.67 -35.12 45.17
N ARG A 176 43.45 -34.03 45.93
CA ARG A 176 44.08 -33.85 47.23
C ARG A 176 43.56 -34.85 48.27
N LEU A 177 42.26 -35.12 48.26
CA LEU A 177 41.63 -36.10 49.13
C LEU A 177 42.15 -37.52 48.83
N GLU A 178 42.21 -37.92 47.57
CA GLU A 178 42.76 -39.21 47.13
C GLU A 178 44.22 -39.38 47.59
N LYS A 179 45.05 -38.33 47.42
CA LYS A 179 46.44 -38.33 47.89
C LYS A 179 46.54 -38.50 49.41
N GLN A 180 45.71 -37.80 50.18
CA GLN A 180 45.70 -37.96 51.64
C GLN A 180 45.21 -39.36 52.06
N GLN A 181 44.14 -39.87 51.45
CA GLN A 181 43.65 -41.22 51.73
C GLN A 181 44.70 -42.28 51.43
N ALA A 182 45.42 -42.16 50.30
CA ALA A 182 46.52 -43.05 49.95
C ALA A 182 47.66 -42.98 50.97
N ALA A 183 48.08 -41.78 51.37
CA ALA A 183 49.14 -41.59 52.36
C ALA A 183 48.76 -42.15 53.74
N THR A 184 47.56 -41.85 54.24
CA THR A 184 47.07 -42.38 55.52
C THR A 184 46.93 -43.90 55.48
N LYS A 185 46.48 -44.47 54.36
CA LYS A 185 46.42 -45.92 54.18
C LYS A 185 47.81 -46.55 54.24
N GLU A 186 48.80 -45.96 53.56
CA GLU A 186 50.19 -46.42 53.61
C GLU A 186 50.78 -46.34 55.02
N GLU A 187 50.58 -45.23 55.74
CA GLU A 187 50.98 -45.09 57.15
C GLU A 187 50.31 -46.16 58.03
N LEU A 188 49.02 -46.41 57.83
CA LEU A 188 48.26 -47.40 58.57
C LEU A 188 48.74 -48.82 58.26
N ASP A 189 49.09 -49.12 57.01
CA ASP A 189 49.70 -50.39 56.60
C ASP A 189 51.11 -50.57 57.21
N ILE A 190 51.91 -49.50 57.32
CA ILE A 190 53.20 -49.52 58.02
C ILE A 190 52.99 -49.81 59.51
N ILE A 191 52.06 -49.10 60.17
CA ILE A 191 51.74 -49.32 61.59
C ILE A 191 51.26 -50.76 61.80
N LYS A 192 50.33 -51.23 60.97
CA LYS A 192 49.81 -52.60 61.01
C LYS A 192 50.94 -53.61 60.85
N SER A 193 51.85 -53.39 59.91
CA SER A 193 53.03 -54.26 59.70
C SER A 193 53.92 -54.29 60.94
N LYS A 194 54.19 -53.14 61.57
CA LYS A 194 54.97 -53.04 62.82
C LYS A 194 54.27 -53.72 64.01
N VAL A 195 52.96 -53.51 64.17
CA VAL A 195 52.15 -54.14 65.23
C VAL A 195 52.15 -55.65 65.08
N MET A 196 51.99 -56.17 63.86
CA MET A 196 52.00 -57.61 63.57
C MET A 196 53.39 -58.25 63.70
N ALA A 197 54.47 -57.46 63.61
CA ALA A 197 55.85 -57.92 63.85
C ALA A 197 56.20 -58.03 65.35
N CYS A 198 55.35 -57.49 66.25
CA CYS A 198 55.54 -57.59 67.69
C CYS A 198 54.84 -58.84 68.24
N GLU A 199 55.59 -59.73 68.90
CA GLU A 199 55.09 -61.02 69.39
C GLU A 199 53.96 -60.90 70.43
N ARG A 200 53.94 -59.86 71.28
CA ARG A 200 52.89 -59.63 72.29
C ARG A 200 51.64 -58.92 71.75
N CYS A 201 51.77 -58.09 70.71
CA CYS A 201 50.66 -57.29 70.20
C CYS A 201 49.82 -58.03 69.15
N ARG A 202 50.42 -58.99 68.46
CA ARG A 202 49.78 -59.78 67.40
C ARG A 202 48.58 -60.61 67.87
N GLU A 203 48.54 -61.02 69.15
CA GLU A 203 47.43 -61.80 69.72
C GLU A 203 46.22 -60.94 70.12
N VAL A 204 46.41 -59.63 70.30
CA VAL A 204 45.37 -58.69 70.75
C VAL A 204 44.67 -57.99 69.58
N PHE A 205 45.36 -57.83 68.44
CA PHE A 205 44.83 -57.19 67.24
C PHE A 205 44.61 -58.21 66.12
N SER A 206 43.35 -58.39 65.67
CA SER A 206 43.05 -59.21 64.49
C SER A 206 43.28 -58.43 63.18
N LYS A 207 43.46 -59.17 62.08
CA LYS A 207 43.84 -58.60 60.78
C LYS A 207 42.74 -57.73 60.13
N GLU A 208 41.50 -57.73 60.64
CA GLU A 208 40.37 -57.01 60.06
C GLU A 208 39.70 -55.91 60.93
N GLY A 209 39.68 -55.98 62.27
CA GLY A 209 38.99 -54.99 63.15
C GLY A 209 37.45 -54.92 62.99
N PRO A 210 36.65 -54.44 63.99
CA PRO A 210 37.00 -53.61 65.17
C PRO A 210 36.68 -54.21 66.56
N LEU A 211 37.16 -53.51 67.61
CA LEU A 211 36.96 -53.77 69.05
C LEU A 211 35.52 -53.53 69.52
N GLN A 212 35.05 -54.39 70.43
CA GLN A 212 33.78 -54.26 71.13
C GLN A 212 33.98 -53.44 72.42
N MET A 213 33.41 -52.22 72.46
CA MET A 213 33.36 -51.40 73.68
C MET A 213 31.92 -51.00 74.03
N TYR A 214 31.60 -51.18 75.31
CA TYR A 214 30.35 -50.87 75.97
C TYR A 214 30.05 -49.36 75.96
N ALA A 215 28.76 -49.04 75.81
CA ALA A 215 28.21 -47.70 75.89
C ALA A 215 28.35 -47.10 77.31
N PRO A 216 28.67 -45.80 77.42
CA PRO A 216 28.32 -45.01 78.58
C PRO A 216 27.11 -44.12 78.28
N SER A 217 26.12 -44.23 79.18
CA SER A 217 25.04 -43.27 79.38
C SER A 217 25.59 -41.86 79.57
N ARG A 218 24.96 -40.87 78.92
CA ARG A 218 25.25 -39.45 79.11
C ARG A 218 23.97 -38.63 79.03
N ASP A 219 23.20 -38.69 80.10
CA ASP A 219 22.23 -37.67 80.49
C ASP A 219 22.99 -36.37 80.80
N ASN A 220 23.25 -35.54 79.78
CA ASN A 220 23.42 -34.08 79.92
C ASN A 220 23.41 -33.30 78.58
N ARG A 221 22.83 -33.85 77.50
CA ARG A 221 22.75 -33.17 76.17
C ARG A 221 21.38 -32.55 75.86
N ASN A 222 20.41 -32.61 76.78
CA ASN A 222 19.04 -32.15 76.50
C ASN A 222 18.89 -30.63 76.42
N SER A 223 19.78 -29.83 77.02
CA SER A 223 19.61 -28.37 77.06
C SER A 223 20.07 -27.67 75.78
N GLU A 224 21.18 -28.09 75.16
CA GLU A 224 21.68 -27.53 73.88
C GLU A 224 20.81 -27.97 72.69
N LEU A 225 20.26 -29.20 72.73
CA LEU A 225 19.37 -29.70 71.68
C LEU A 225 18.00 -29.01 71.66
N ASP A 226 17.52 -28.50 72.81
CA ASP A 226 16.25 -27.79 72.89
C ASP A 226 16.39 -26.35 72.35
N GLU A 227 17.54 -25.69 72.57
CA GLU A 227 17.86 -24.38 71.96
C GLU A 227 18.05 -24.49 70.43
N GLU A 228 18.74 -25.50 69.93
CA GLU A 228 18.90 -25.74 68.48
C GLU A 228 17.56 -26.04 67.81
N LYS A 229 16.70 -26.82 68.48
CA LYS A 229 15.34 -27.12 68.04
C LYS A 229 14.45 -25.87 68.03
N ASP A 230 14.59 -24.97 68.99
CA ASP A 230 13.82 -23.72 69.01
C ASP A 230 14.34 -22.69 67.99
N SER A 231 15.65 -22.70 67.70
CA SER A 231 16.25 -21.96 66.58
C SER A 231 15.73 -22.44 65.23
N LEU A 232 15.72 -23.76 65.00
CA LEU A 232 15.17 -24.37 63.79
C LEU A 232 13.68 -24.09 63.61
N LYS A 233 12.87 -24.11 64.68
CA LYS A 233 11.46 -23.71 64.62
C LYS A 233 11.29 -22.23 64.26
N SER A 234 12.17 -21.35 64.75
CA SER A 234 12.13 -19.92 64.41
C SER A 234 12.49 -19.69 62.95
N GLN A 235 13.53 -20.35 62.44
CA GLN A 235 13.88 -20.32 61.01
C GLN A 235 12.76 -20.87 60.13
N LEU A 236 12.08 -21.93 60.59
CA LEU A 236 10.96 -22.53 59.86
C LEU A 236 9.77 -21.57 59.77
N ARG A 237 9.46 -20.83 60.84
CA ARG A 237 8.44 -19.75 60.81
C ARG A 237 8.83 -18.60 59.90
N GLU A 238 10.10 -18.21 59.90
CA GLU A 238 10.59 -17.13 59.05
C GLU A 238 10.46 -17.51 57.56
N LEU A 239 10.87 -18.72 57.19
CA LEU A 239 10.69 -19.27 55.85
C LEU A 239 9.21 -19.41 55.46
N GLU A 240 8.33 -19.78 56.40
CA GLU A 240 6.89 -19.81 56.16
C GLU A 240 6.34 -18.41 55.88
N LEU A 241 6.84 -17.39 56.56
CA LEU A 241 6.44 -15.99 56.38
C LEU A 241 6.93 -15.44 55.03
N GLU A 242 8.20 -15.69 54.68
CA GLU A 242 8.76 -15.33 53.37
C GLU A 242 8.02 -16.02 52.22
N LEU A 243 7.65 -17.29 52.41
CA LEU A 243 6.85 -18.04 51.44
C LEU A 243 5.46 -17.43 51.28
N ALA A 244 4.81 -17.04 52.37
CA ALA A 244 3.50 -16.38 52.33
C ALA A 244 3.60 -15.01 51.61
N GLN A 245 4.63 -14.24 51.88
CA GLN A 245 4.87 -12.94 51.26
C GLN A 245 5.16 -13.08 49.76
N THR A 246 5.99 -14.05 49.36
CA THR A 246 6.28 -14.33 47.95
C THR A 246 5.03 -14.82 47.21
N LYS A 247 4.21 -15.65 47.86
CA LYS A 247 2.91 -16.09 47.30
C LYS A 247 1.97 -14.90 47.10
N LEU A 248 1.92 -13.96 48.03
CA LEU A 248 1.12 -12.74 47.90
C LEU A 248 1.59 -11.90 46.70
N GLN A 249 2.90 -11.64 46.59
CA GLN A 249 3.48 -10.90 45.46
C GLN A 249 3.19 -11.59 44.12
N LEU A 250 3.23 -12.92 44.07
CA LEU A 250 2.90 -13.67 42.87
C LEU A 250 1.43 -13.50 42.47
N VAL A 251 0.50 -13.49 43.44
CA VAL A 251 -0.93 -13.25 43.18
C VAL A 251 -1.15 -11.82 42.69
N GLU A 252 -0.53 -10.82 43.32
CA GLU A 252 -0.60 -9.42 42.89
C GLU A 252 -0.07 -9.23 41.47
N ALA A 253 1.08 -9.83 41.16
CA ALA A 253 1.66 -9.80 39.82
C ALA A 253 0.74 -10.46 38.78
N LYS A 254 0.13 -11.62 39.12
CA LYS A 254 -0.83 -12.30 38.23
C LYS A 254 -2.09 -11.47 38.00
N CYS A 255 -2.65 -10.86 39.04
CA CYS A 255 -3.79 -9.95 38.90
C CYS A 255 -3.43 -8.74 38.03
N LYS A 256 -2.22 -8.18 38.19
CA LYS A 256 -1.76 -7.07 37.36
C LYS A 256 -1.60 -7.46 35.88
N ILE A 257 -1.09 -8.65 35.61
CA ILE A 257 -0.98 -9.19 34.24
C ILE A 257 -2.38 -9.37 33.64
N GLN A 258 -3.32 -9.98 34.38
CA GLN A 258 -4.70 -10.14 33.89
C GLN A 258 -5.38 -8.80 33.58
N GLU A 259 -5.18 -7.78 34.42
CA GLU A 259 -5.70 -6.43 34.18
C GLU A 259 -5.11 -5.83 32.90
N LEU A 260 -3.79 -5.95 32.69
CA LEU A 260 -3.14 -5.46 31.48
C LEU A 260 -3.58 -6.24 30.22
N GLU A 261 -3.81 -7.54 30.32
CA GLU A 261 -4.35 -8.36 29.24
C GLU A 261 -5.77 -7.94 28.88
N HIS A 262 -6.60 -7.63 29.88
CA HIS A 262 -7.95 -7.10 29.67
C HIS A 262 -7.89 -5.74 28.96
N GLN A 263 -7.07 -4.81 29.45
CA GLN A 263 -6.88 -3.48 28.82
C GLN A 263 -6.40 -3.61 27.37
N ARG A 264 -5.43 -4.49 27.11
CA ARG A 264 -4.99 -4.80 25.74
C ARG A 264 -6.13 -5.34 24.88
N GLY A 265 -6.96 -6.22 25.43
CA GLY A 265 -8.13 -6.77 24.74
C GLY A 265 -9.16 -5.69 24.38
N VAL A 266 -9.44 -4.77 25.31
CA VAL A 266 -10.31 -3.61 25.07
C VAL A 266 -9.76 -2.72 23.96
N LEU A 267 -8.50 -2.31 24.05
CA LEU A 267 -7.85 -1.47 23.03
C LEU A 267 -7.82 -2.16 21.66
N MET A 268 -7.57 -3.47 21.59
CA MET A 268 -7.63 -4.22 20.34
C MET A 268 -9.04 -4.25 19.74
N ASN A 269 -10.07 -4.42 20.58
CA ASN A 269 -11.45 -4.35 20.14
C ASN A 269 -11.82 -2.95 19.64
N GLU A 270 -11.34 -1.88 20.29
CA GLU A 270 -11.53 -0.50 19.86
C GLU A 270 -10.84 -0.23 18.51
N ILE A 271 -9.59 -0.67 18.33
CA ILE A 271 -8.87 -0.58 17.04
C ILE A 271 -9.64 -1.34 15.96
N GLN A 272 -10.13 -2.54 16.25
CA GLN A 272 -10.88 -3.34 15.29
C GLN A 272 -12.25 -2.72 14.97
N ALA A 273 -12.94 -2.14 15.96
CA ALA A 273 -14.18 -1.40 15.77
C ALA A 273 -13.96 -0.12 14.96
N ALA A 274 -12.88 0.62 15.22
CA ALA A 274 -12.48 1.79 14.45
C ALA A 274 -12.14 1.41 13.01
N LYS A 275 -11.41 0.30 12.80
CA LYS A 275 -11.10 -0.25 11.47
C LYS A 275 -12.37 -0.66 10.73
N ASN A 276 -13.30 -1.37 11.37
CA ASN A 276 -14.55 -1.78 10.75
C ASN A 276 -15.48 -0.60 10.45
N SER A 277 -15.52 0.41 11.34
CA SER A 277 -16.27 1.65 11.16
C SER A 277 -15.70 2.50 10.03
N TRP A 278 -14.38 2.68 9.98
CA TRP A 278 -13.68 3.40 8.94
C TRP A 278 -13.80 2.68 7.59
N PHE A 279 -13.53 1.38 7.53
CA PHE A 279 -13.62 0.59 6.31
C PHE A 279 -15.05 0.55 5.75
N SER A 280 -16.06 0.39 6.61
CA SER A 280 -17.46 0.37 6.19
C SER A 280 -17.96 1.75 5.75
N LYS A 281 -17.53 2.84 6.40
CA LYS A 281 -17.94 4.20 6.03
C LYS A 281 -17.22 4.71 4.77
N THR A 282 -15.95 4.37 4.57
CA THR A 282 -15.17 4.86 3.42
C THR A 282 -15.36 4.00 2.16
N LEU A 283 -15.42 2.67 2.26
CA LEU A 283 -15.71 1.83 1.09
C LEU A 283 -17.21 1.72 0.78
N GLY A 284 -18.08 1.84 1.79
CA GLY A 284 -19.52 1.93 1.58
C GLY A 284 -19.92 3.19 0.80
N SER A 285 -19.27 4.32 1.09
CA SER A 285 -19.53 5.59 0.40
C SER A 285 -18.99 5.63 -1.05
N LEU A 286 -17.96 4.84 -1.36
CA LEU A 286 -17.49 4.65 -2.74
C LEU A 286 -18.40 3.71 -3.56
N LYS A 287 -19.08 2.77 -2.90
CA LYS A 287 -20.00 1.82 -3.56
C LYS A 287 -21.38 2.42 -3.86
N SER A 288 -21.85 3.41 -3.11
CA SER A 288 -23.14 4.06 -3.40
C SER A 288 -23.05 5.18 -4.45
N SER A 289 -21.86 5.49 -4.96
CA SER A 289 -21.64 6.55 -5.97
C SER A 289 -21.51 6.02 -7.41
N THR A 290 -21.51 4.70 -7.63
CA THR A 290 -21.52 4.06 -8.97
C THR A 290 -22.77 3.21 -9.24
N GLY A 291 -23.89 3.54 -8.58
CA GLY A 291 -25.17 2.84 -8.75
C GLY A 291 -26.38 3.78 -8.82
N SER A 292 -26.30 4.84 -9.63
CA SER A 292 -27.46 5.65 -10.00
C SER A 292 -27.77 5.49 -11.49
N THR A 293 -28.19 4.29 -11.88
CA THR A 293 -28.85 4.05 -13.16
C THR A 293 -30.35 4.32 -12.97
N SER A 294 -30.78 5.49 -13.43
CA SER A 294 -32.11 5.82 -13.96
C SER A 294 -33.36 5.21 -13.27
N GLN A 295 -34.03 6.01 -12.45
CA GLN A 295 -35.50 5.98 -12.34
C GLN A 295 -36.07 7.19 -13.11
N PRO A 296 -37.10 7.01 -13.96
CA PRO A 296 -37.83 8.14 -14.55
C PRO A 296 -38.85 8.70 -13.53
N PRO A 297 -39.23 9.99 -13.65
CA PRO A 297 -40.15 10.63 -12.71
C PRO A 297 -41.60 10.26 -13.05
N SER A 298 -42.38 9.86 -12.05
CA SER A 298 -43.83 9.74 -12.15
C SER A 298 -44.52 10.67 -11.15
N SER A 299 -45.37 11.53 -11.71
CA SER A 299 -46.19 12.60 -11.14
C SER A 299 -47.04 12.22 -9.91
N PRO A 300 -47.48 13.22 -9.12
CA PRO A 300 -48.33 12.99 -7.95
C PRO A 300 -49.78 12.77 -8.36
N LYS A 301 -50.49 11.89 -7.65
CA LYS A 301 -51.95 11.85 -7.70
C LYS A 301 -52.52 11.63 -6.31
N ASP A 302 -53.29 12.64 -5.90
CA ASP A 302 -54.14 12.71 -4.73
C ASP A 302 -55.17 11.57 -4.65
N GLY A 303 -55.55 11.24 -3.42
CA GLY A 303 -56.93 10.85 -3.09
C GLY A 303 -57.09 9.65 -2.13
N PRO A 304 -57.66 9.86 -0.92
CA PRO A 304 -58.29 8.83 -0.08
C PRO A 304 -59.83 8.79 -0.40
N PRO A 305 -60.67 7.89 0.17
CA PRO A 305 -60.78 7.47 1.57
C PRO A 305 -60.40 6.01 1.86
#